data_AF-A0A1V2ZC25-F1
#
_entry.id   AF-A0A1V2ZC25-F1
#
_cell.length_a   1.000
_cell.length_b   1.000
_cell.length_c   1.000
_cell.angle_alpha   90.00
_cell.angle_beta   90.00
_cell.angle_gamma   90.00
#
_symmetry.space_group_name_H-M   'P 1'
#
loop_
_entity.id
_entity.type
_entity.pdbx_description
1 polymer ?
#
loop_
_entity_poly.entity_id
_entity_poly.type
_entity_poly.pdbx_seq_one_letter_code
_entity_poly.pdbx_strand_id
1 'polypeptide(L)'
;MADDSEKKQVRPTEERHLPVLLERCVELLAPAIERDGAVLVDATLGMGGHSLALLERFPGLHLIGLDRDPEALALAGERLSAHSSRIDLVHAVYDELPEVLDELGIDEIDGALFDLGVSSLQLDETERGFSYSKDAPLDMRMDATAPLTAETILAEYDEGALRRIFHEYGEERLAQRYAKRIVEARREAPIVRSGRLVEIIQAATPVAIQRNGHPAKRVFQALRIEVNQELSVLERAIPAALDRVAVGGRIVVEAYQSLEDRIVKRALQAASSSTAPAGLPMELPEHRPEFRLVIRGAELASDEEKARNPRATPVRLRAAERIRRTA
;
A
#
# COMPACT_ATOMS: atom_id res chain seq x y z
N MET A 1 -45.97 -17.88 -3.03
CA MET A 1 -45.69 -16.48 -2.69
C MET A 1 -45.15 -16.48 -1.27
N ALA A 2 -43.83 -16.57 -1.14
CA ALA A 2 -43.12 -16.38 0.12
C ALA A 2 -42.09 -15.28 -0.16
N ASP A 3 -42.21 -14.21 0.61
CA ASP A 3 -41.43 -12.98 0.58
C ASP A 3 -40.05 -13.29 1.17
N ASP A 4 -39.04 -13.34 0.31
CA ASP A 4 -37.64 -13.57 0.67
C ASP A 4 -36.92 -12.22 0.61
N SER A 5 -37.18 -11.40 1.60
CA SER A 5 -36.49 -10.13 1.84
C SER A 5 -35.71 -10.18 3.15
N GLU A 6 -34.77 -11.15 3.24
CA GLU A 6 -33.69 -11.09 4.21
C GLU A 6 -32.81 -9.87 3.92
N LYS A 7 -33.12 -8.76 4.60
CA LYS A 7 -32.24 -7.61 4.76
C LYS A 7 -30.90 -8.11 5.30
N LYS A 8 -29.88 -8.14 4.44
CA LYS A 8 -28.46 -8.26 4.85
C LYS A 8 -28.17 -7.21 5.92
N GLN A 9 -28.08 -7.62 7.18
CA GLN A 9 -27.57 -6.78 8.25
C GLN A 9 -26.12 -6.39 7.90
N VAL A 10 -25.92 -5.12 7.59
CA VAL A 10 -24.60 -4.52 7.42
C VAL A 10 -23.96 -4.50 8.81
N ARG A 11 -22.99 -5.40 9.05
CA ARG A 11 -22.16 -5.38 10.26
C ARG A 11 -21.49 -4.00 10.43
N PRO A 12 -21.32 -3.48 11.66
CA PRO A 12 -20.64 -2.22 11.92
C PRO A 12 -19.25 -2.20 11.28
N THR A 13 -18.81 -1.03 10.79
CA THR A 13 -17.51 -0.83 10.11
C THR A 13 -16.33 -1.33 10.96
N GLU A 14 -16.44 -1.23 12.28
CA GLU A 14 -15.47 -1.68 13.28
C GLU A 14 -15.22 -3.21 13.26
N GLU A 15 -16.26 -4.02 13.00
CA GLU A 15 -16.14 -5.48 12.92
C GLU A 15 -15.63 -5.98 11.56
N ARG A 16 -15.66 -5.12 10.53
CA ARG A 16 -15.26 -5.52 9.18
C ARG A 16 -13.75 -5.42 8.95
N HIS A 17 -13.05 -4.57 9.70
CA HIS A 17 -11.69 -4.14 9.32
C HIS A 17 -10.78 -3.95 10.54
N LEU A 18 -10.19 -5.06 10.99
CA LEU A 18 -9.06 -5.01 11.93
C LEU A 18 -7.80 -4.55 11.17
N PRO A 19 -7.12 -3.49 11.61
CA PRO A 19 -5.84 -3.10 11.03
C PRO A 19 -4.82 -4.23 11.22
N VAL A 20 -4.02 -4.48 10.18
CA VAL A 20 -3.01 -5.53 10.22
C VAL A 20 -1.92 -5.13 11.22
N LEU A 21 -1.53 -6.06 12.08
CA LEU A 21 -0.47 -5.86 13.08
C LEU A 21 -0.62 -4.58 13.93
N LEU A 22 -1.85 -4.16 14.21
CA LEU A 22 -2.17 -2.89 14.89
C LEU A 22 -1.30 -2.64 16.14
N GLU A 23 -1.34 -3.57 17.10
CA GLU A 23 -0.58 -3.44 18.35
C GLU A 23 0.93 -3.34 18.09
N ARG A 24 1.42 -4.10 17.11
CA ARG A 24 2.84 -4.11 16.78
C ARG A 24 3.28 -2.80 16.12
N CYS A 25 2.46 -2.23 15.25
CA CYS A 25 2.70 -0.90 14.67
C CYS A 25 2.71 0.18 15.75
N VAL A 26 1.77 0.11 16.72
CA VAL A 26 1.75 1.01 17.89
C VAL A 26 3.03 0.86 18.70
N GLU A 27 3.44 -0.35 19.07
CA GLU A 27 4.69 -0.59 19.83
C GLU A 27 5.93 -0.05 19.13
N LEU A 28 5.99 -0.18 17.80
CA LEU A 28 7.12 0.29 17.01
C LEU A 28 7.14 1.81 16.92
N LEU A 29 6.00 2.48 16.81
CA LEU A 29 5.93 3.93 16.72
C LEU A 29 6.04 4.62 18.08
N ALA A 30 5.51 4.02 19.15
CA ALA A 30 5.35 4.63 20.47
C ALA A 30 6.58 5.39 20.98
N PRO A 31 7.82 4.84 20.93
CA PRO A 31 9.00 5.55 21.46
C PRO A 31 9.34 6.85 20.73
N ALA A 32 8.83 7.07 19.52
CA ALA A 32 9.01 8.32 18.79
C ALA A 32 7.86 9.30 19.01
N ILE A 33 6.65 8.81 19.32
CA ILE A 33 5.42 9.63 19.28
C ILE A 33 4.73 9.79 20.64
N GLU A 34 5.28 9.23 21.72
CA GLU A 34 4.67 9.32 23.06
C GLU A 34 4.77 10.72 23.69
N ARG A 35 5.65 11.59 23.17
CA ARG A 35 5.83 12.96 23.65
C ARG A 35 4.68 13.86 23.19
N ASP A 36 4.32 14.84 24.01
CA ASP A 36 3.36 15.87 23.61
C ASP A 36 3.86 16.66 22.40
N GLY A 37 2.96 16.93 21.46
CA GLY A 37 3.25 17.61 20.20
C GLY A 37 4.11 16.79 19.24
N ALA A 38 4.13 15.47 19.38
CA ALA A 38 4.69 14.60 18.35
C ALA A 38 3.82 14.66 17.09
N VAL A 39 4.45 14.60 15.92
CA VAL A 39 3.78 14.58 14.62
C VAL A 39 3.99 13.22 13.97
N LEU A 40 2.90 12.56 13.60
CA LEU A 40 2.89 11.30 12.86
C LEU A 40 2.20 11.50 11.51
N VAL A 41 2.82 11.01 10.44
CA VAL A 41 2.15 10.84 9.15
C VAL A 41 1.64 9.40 9.01
N ASP A 42 0.35 9.23 8.79
CA ASP A 42 -0.23 8.00 8.24
C ASP A 42 -0.38 8.19 6.74
N ALA A 43 0.56 7.65 5.96
CA ALA A 43 0.67 7.89 4.52
C ALA A 43 -0.34 7.06 3.70
N THR A 44 -1.11 6.21 4.35
CA THR A 44 -2.08 5.29 3.75
C THR A 44 -3.28 5.17 4.68
N LEU A 45 -3.89 6.32 5.00
CA LEU A 45 -4.88 6.46 6.05
C LEU A 45 -6.01 5.42 5.94
N GLY A 46 -6.45 5.12 4.71
CA GLY A 46 -7.55 4.21 4.44
C GLY A 46 -8.79 4.67 5.20
N MET A 47 -9.36 3.77 6.00
CA MET A 47 -10.51 4.08 6.88
C MET A 47 -10.10 4.55 8.28
N GLY A 48 -8.84 4.95 8.50
CA GLY A 48 -8.35 5.51 9.76
C GLY A 48 -8.17 4.50 10.88
N GLY A 49 -7.95 3.22 10.57
CA GLY A 49 -7.89 2.13 11.55
C GLY A 49 -6.68 2.23 12.50
N HIS A 50 -5.46 2.30 11.96
CA HIS A 50 -4.25 2.52 12.76
C HIS A 50 -4.25 3.91 13.38
N SER A 51 -4.60 4.93 12.59
CA SER A 51 -4.72 6.32 13.05
C SER A 51 -5.59 6.49 14.28
N LEU A 52 -6.78 5.87 14.32
CA LEU A 52 -7.67 5.93 15.50
C LEU A 52 -6.98 5.36 16.74
N ALA A 53 -6.39 4.18 16.63
CA ALA A 53 -5.73 3.54 17.77
C ALA A 53 -4.54 4.35 18.30
N LEU A 54 -3.81 5.02 17.40
CA LEU A 54 -2.68 5.89 17.77
C LEU A 54 -3.19 7.16 18.46
N LEU A 55 -4.23 7.82 17.94
CA LEU A 55 -4.84 9.02 18.52
C LEU A 55 -5.51 8.78 19.89
N GLU A 56 -6.07 7.58 20.11
CA GLU A 56 -6.63 7.15 21.39
C GLU A 56 -5.54 6.91 22.44
N ARG A 57 -4.40 6.34 22.05
CA ARG A 57 -3.30 6.01 22.97
C ARG A 57 -2.39 7.17 23.29
N PHE A 58 -2.24 8.12 22.37
CA PHE A 58 -1.33 9.25 22.49
C PHE A 58 -2.11 10.57 22.39
N PRO A 59 -2.64 11.10 23.51
CA PRO A 59 -3.48 12.31 23.50
C PRO A 59 -2.77 13.57 22.99
N GLY A 60 -1.44 13.62 23.12
CA GLY A 60 -0.60 14.72 22.62
C GLY A 60 -0.15 14.58 21.17
N LEU A 61 -0.55 13.50 20.48
CA LEU A 61 -0.21 13.24 19.08
C LEU A 61 -1.00 14.17 18.13
N HIS A 62 -0.27 14.77 17.20
CA HIS A 62 -0.82 15.37 15.99
C HIS A 62 -0.65 14.37 14.84
N LEU A 63 -1.74 14.07 14.13
CA LEU A 63 -1.73 13.10 13.04
C LEU A 63 -2.03 13.76 11.69
N ILE A 64 -1.22 13.45 10.68
CA ILE A 64 -1.45 13.85 9.29
C ILE A 64 -1.80 12.60 8.50
N GLY A 65 -3.05 12.49 8.05
CA GLY A 65 -3.55 11.35 7.29
C GLY A 65 -3.59 11.65 5.80
N LEU A 66 -2.85 10.88 5.01
CA LEU A 66 -2.85 10.98 3.54
C LEU A 66 -3.61 9.80 2.96
N ASP A 67 -4.49 10.06 2.00
CA ASP A 67 -5.02 9.02 1.12
C ASP A 67 -5.35 9.62 -0.25
N ARG A 68 -5.19 8.79 -1.29
CA ARG A 68 -5.51 9.13 -2.67
C ARG A 68 -6.97 8.88 -3.02
N ASP A 69 -7.70 8.21 -2.13
CA ASP A 69 -9.10 7.85 -2.33
C ASP A 69 -10.00 8.80 -1.52
N PRO A 70 -10.72 9.72 -2.18
CA PRO A 70 -11.59 10.67 -1.48
C PRO A 70 -12.67 10.03 -0.61
N GLU A 71 -13.14 8.82 -0.98
CA GLU A 71 -14.14 8.10 -0.20
C GLU A 71 -13.54 7.53 1.08
N ALA A 72 -12.31 7.00 1.01
CA ALA A 72 -11.58 6.54 2.18
C ALA A 72 -11.34 7.70 3.16
N LEU A 73 -10.92 8.87 2.66
CA LEU A 73 -10.76 10.08 3.47
C LEU A 73 -12.05 10.53 4.16
N ALA A 74 -13.18 10.51 3.44
CA ALA A 74 -14.47 10.89 4.04
C ALA A 74 -14.84 9.95 5.19
N LEU A 75 -14.71 8.64 4.99
CA LEU A 75 -14.97 7.62 6.02
C LEU A 75 -14.00 7.74 7.21
N ALA A 76 -12.72 8.01 6.95
CA ALA A 76 -11.73 8.27 8.00
C ALA A 76 -12.08 9.55 8.78
N GLY A 77 -12.50 10.62 8.11
CA GLY A 77 -12.94 11.86 8.74
C GLY A 77 -14.13 11.66 9.69
N GLU A 78 -15.11 10.85 9.29
CA GLU A 78 -16.22 10.47 10.17
C GLU A 78 -15.72 9.68 11.39
N ARG A 79 -14.89 8.66 11.15
CA ARG A 79 -14.33 7.80 12.21
C ARG A 79 -13.46 8.58 13.21
N LEU A 80 -12.67 9.53 12.73
CA LEU A 80 -11.70 10.30 13.51
C LEU A 80 -12.28 11.62 14.04
N SER A 81 -13.58 11.88 13.85
CA SER A 81 -14.23 13.15 14.20
C SER A 81 -14.03 13.59 15.65
N ALA A 82 -13.96 12.64 16.60
CA ALA A 82 -13.67 12.91 18.02
C ALA A 82 -12.25 13.48 18.26
N HIS A 83 -11.36 13.36 17.28
CA HIS A 83 -9.97 13.82 17.31
C HIS A 83 -9.69 14.98 16.35
N SER A 84 -10.73 15.57 15.75
CA SER A 84 -10.65 16.59 14.69
C SER A 84 -9.76 17.80 14.98
N SER A 85 -9.53 18.15 16.25
CA SER A 85 -8.64 19.26 16.64
C SER A 85 -7.14 18.95 16.52
N ARG A 86 -6.77 17.71 16.22
CA ARG A 86 -5.37 17.21 16.22
C ARG A 86 -5.05 16.39 14.97
N ILE A 87 -5.86 16.52 13.92
CA ILE A 87 -5.67 15.79 12.68
C ILE A 87 -5.73 16.74 11.48
N ASP A 88 -4.89 16.47 10.49
CA ASP A 88 -4.98 17.01 9.14
C ASP A 88 -5.23 15.85 8.18
N LEU A 89 -6.37 15.88 7.48
CA LEU A 89 -6.72 14.86 6.49
C LEU A 89 -6.57 15.45 5.09
N VAL A 90 -5.63 14.91 4.32
CA VAL A 90 -5.20 15.50 3.05
C VAL A 90 -5.41 14.50 1.91
N HIS A 91 -6.12 14.94 0.87
CA HIS A 91 -6.22 14.21 -0.38
C HIS A 91 -4.92 14.36 -1.17
N ALA A 92 -4.05 13.37 -0.99
CA ALA A 92 -2.72 13.34 -1.53
C ALA A 92 -2.27 11.90 -1.74
N VAL A 93 -1.41 11.72 -2.73
CA VAL A 93 -0.62 10.50 -2.89
C VAL A 93 0.60 10.60 -1.96
N TYR A 94 1.00 9.49 -1.36
CA TYR A 94 2.07 9.50 -0.36
C TYR A 94 3.47 9.92 -0.86
N ASP A 95 3.70 10.05 -2.18
CA ASP A 95 4.93 10.68 -2.69
C ASP A 95 4.87 12.21 -2.68
N GLU A 96 3.68 12.80 -2.47
CA GLU A 96 3.45 14.23 -2.26
C GLU A 96 3.60 14.63 -0.77
N LEU A 97 4.05 13.69 0.08
CA LEU A 97 4.26 13.91 1.51
C LEU A 97 5.13 15.15 1.79
N PRO A 98 6.28 15.40 1.12
CA PRO A 98 7.07 16.61 1.35
C PRO A 98 6.28 17.89 1.11
N GLU A 99 5.54 17.97 0.02
CA GLU A 99 4.72 19.13 -0.36
C GLU A 99 3.63 19.39 0.68
N VAL A 100 2.94 18.33 1.12
CA VAL A 100 1.92 18.44 2.18
C VAL A 100 2.53 18.96 3.48
N LEU A 101 3.70 18.46 3.87
CA LEU A 101 4.37 18.92 5.08
C LEU A 101 4.81 20.39 4.97
N ASP A 102 5.31 20.82 3.81
CA ASP A 102 5.71 22.21 3.58
C ASP A 102 4.50 23.16 3.62
N GLU A 103 3.36 22.76 3.06
CA GLU A 103 2.09 23.53 3.12
C GLU A 103 1.56 23.67 4.55
N LEU A 104 1.72 22.64 5.37
CA LEU A 104 1.38 22.65 6.79
C LEU A 104 2.43 23.38 7.67
N GLY A 105 3.57 23.76 7.10
CA GLY A 105 4.67 24.40 7.82
C GLY A 105 5.39 23.47 8.79
N ILE A 106 5.48 22.18 8.47
CA ILE A 106 6.07 21.13 9.31
C ILE A 106 7.37 20.63 8.66
N ASP A 107 8.51 21.01 9.22
CA ASP A 107 9.82 20.62 8.69
C ASP A 107 10.16 19.13 8.90
N GLU A 108 9.77 18.58 10.05
CA GLU A 108 10.14 17.21 10.45
C GLU A 108 8.98 16.51 11.15
N ILE A 109 8.95 15.18 11.03
CA ILE A 109 7.95 14.30 11.64
C ILE A 109 8.60 13.29 12.58
N ASP A 110 7.94 12.94 13.68
CA ASP A 110 8.44 11.95 14.62
C ASP A 110 8.11 10.52 14.16
N GLY A 111 7.02 10.35 13.42
CA GLY A 111 6.59 9.06 12.93
C GLY A 111 6.13 9.10 11.48
N ALA A 112 6.34 8.00 10.76
CA ALA A 112 5.67 7.72 9.50
C ALA A 112 5.17 6.27 9.45
N LEU A 113 3.91 6.06 9.09
CA LEU A 113 3.29 4.76 8.88
C LEU A 113 2.89 4.61 7.41
N PHE A 114 3.21 3.46 6.82
CA PHE A 114 2.80 3.06 5.48
C PHE A 114 2.21 1.65 5.52
N ASP A 115 0.89 1.53 5.48
CA ASP A 115 0.13 0.28 5.27
C ASP A 115 -0.17 0.10 3.77
N LEU A 116 0.75 -0.53 3.05
CA LEU A 116 0.72 -0.55 1.59
C LEU A 116 -0.39 -1.45 1.03
N GLY A 117 -0.76 -1.22 -0.22
CA GLY A 117 -1.69 -2.08 -0.95
C GLY A 117 -3.09 -1.50 -1.05
N VAL A 118 -4.08 -2.38 -1.15
CA VAL A 118 -5.49 -1.98 -1.38
C VAL A 118 -6.26 -1.99 -0.08
N SER A 119 -7.06 -0.94 0.11
CA SER A 119 -8.00 -0.90 1.22
C SER A 119 -9.11 -1.93 1.03
N SER A 120 -9.76 -2.27 2.14
CA SER A 120 -10.90 -3.19 2.12
C SER A 120 -12.07 -2.64 1.31
N LEU A 121 -12.29 -1.33 1.41
CA LEU A 121 -13.31 -0.60 0.67
C LEU A 121 -13.19 -0.89 -0.83
N GLN A 122 -11.97 -0.77 -1.36
CA GLN A 122 -11.64 -1.01 -2.77
C GLN A 122 -11.89 -2.46 -3.22
N LEU A 123 -11.68 -3.43 -2.33
CA LEU A 123 -11.91 -4.85 -2.62
C LEU A 123 -13.37 -5.27 -2.47
N ASP A 124 -14.10 -4.65 -1.55
CA ASP A 124 -15.49 -4.99 -1.23
C ASP A 124 -16.47 -4.34 -2.22
N GLU A 125 -16.12 -3.18 -2.77
CA GLU A 125 -16.83 -2.50 -3.85
C GLU A 125 -16.59 -3.16 -5.19
N THR A 126 -17.49 -4.07 -5.54
CA THR A 126 -17.38 -4.87 -6.75
C THR A 126 -17.30 -4.00 -8.01
N GLU A 127 -18.03 -2.88 -8.08
CA GLU A 127 -18.06 -2.00 -9.26
C GLU A 127 -16.73 -1.32 -9.59
N ARG A 128 -15.78 -1.24 -8.63
CA ARG A 128 -14.45 -0.65 -8.87
C ARG A 128 -13.49 -1.57 -9.62
N GLY A 129 -13.87 -2.83 -9.86
CA GLY A 129 -13.14 -3.72 -10.76
C GLY A 129 -11.85 -4.33 -10.20
N PHE A 130 -11.54 -4.16 -8.91
CA PHE A 130 -10.33 -4.72 -8.29
C PHE A 130 -10.37 -6.24 -8.13
N SER A 131 -11.57 -6.84 -8.09
CA SER A 131 -11.74 -8.27 -7.84
C SER A 131 -11.86 -9.08 -9.13
N TYR A 132 -11.15 -10.21 -9.19
CA TYR A 132 -11.33 -11.23 -10.23
C TYR A 132 -12.40 -12.27 -9.89
N SER A 133 -12.97 -12.25 -8.68
CA SER A 133 -13.94 -13.26 -8.23
C SER A 133 -15.39 -12.92 -8.59
N LYS A 134 -15.65 -11.66 -8.93
CA LYS A 134 -16.96 -11.15 -9.35
C LYS A 134 -16.79 -10.30 -10.61
N ASP A 135 -17.73 -10.42 -11.52
CA ASP A 135 -17.73 -9.66 -12.77
C ASP A 135 -18.08 -8.18 -12.52
N ALA A 136 -17.27 -7.26 -13.05
CA ALA A 136 -17.32 -5.83 -12.81
C ALA A 136 -16.69 -5.04 -13.96
N PRO A 137 -16.99 -3.73 -14.13
CA PRO A 137 -16.22 -2.87 -15.05
C PRO A 137 -14.71 -2.91 -14.77
N LEU A 138 -13.89 -2.85 -15.82
CA LEU A 138 -12.43 -2.82 -15.69
C LEU A 138 -11.91 -1.40 -15.41
N ASP A 139 -12.18 -0.90 -14.21
CA ASP A 139 -11.70 0.41 -13.76
C ASP A 139 -10.32 0.28 -13.07
N MET A 140 -10.29 -0.29 -11.85
CA MET A 140 -9.12 -0.45 -10.98
C MET A 140 -8.44 0.84 -10.50
N ARG A 141 -9.02 2.03 -10.70
CA ARG A 141 -8.49 3.27 -10.13
C ARG A 141 -8.79 3.37 -8.63
N MET A 142 -7.75 3.67 -7.86
CA MET A 142 -7.88 4.07 -6.45
C MET A 142 -8.44 5.49 -6.33
N ASP A 143 -8.03 6.38 -7.24
CA ASP A 143 -8.57 7.73 -7.40
C ASP A 143 -9.43 7.78 -8.68
N ALA A 144 -10.74 7.95 -8.53
CA ALA A 144 -11.66 8.02 -9.66
C ALA A 144 -11.45 9.25 -10.57
N THR A 145 -10.67 10.25 -10.13
CA THR A 145 -10.30 11.41 -10.93
C THR A 145 -9.12 11.13 -11.88
N ALA A 146 -8.37 10.05 -11.66
CA ALA A 146 -7.25 9.67 -12.51
C ALA A 146 -7.70 9.22 -13.92
N PRO A 147 -6.92 9.49 -14.99
CA PRO A 147 -7.37 9.27 -16.36
C PRO A 147 -7.22 7.82 -16.86
N LEU A 148 -6.31 7.03 -16.28
CA LEU A 148 -5.95 5.70 -16.77
C LEU A 148 -6.80 4.62 -16.07
N THR A 149 -7.52 3.80 -16.84
CA THR A 149 -8.25 2.63 -16.32
C THR A 149 -7.61 1.33 -16.79
N ALA A 150 -7.94 0.22 -16.14
CA ALA A 150 -7.54 -1.11 -16.59
C ALA A 150 -8.12 -1.43 -17.99
N GLU A 151 -9.34 -0.96 -18.29
CA GLU A 151 -9.95 -1.04 -19.62
C GLU A 151 -9.07 -0.34 -20.68
N THR A 152 -8.65 0.90 -20.43
CA THR A 152 -7.78 1.66 -21.35
C THR A 152 -6.46 0.93 -21.60
N ILE A 153 -5.81 0.42 -20.55
CA ILE A 153 -4.58 -0.39 -20.69
C ILE A 153 -4.83 -1.59 -21.60
N LEU A 154 -5.90 -2.35 -21.35
CA LEU A 154 -6.21 -3.56 -22.12
C LEU A 154 -6.63 -3.25 -23.56
N ALA A 155 -7.24 -2.09 -23.81
CA ALA A 155 -7.64 -1.64 -25.13
C ALA A 155 -6.46 -1.12 -25.96
N GLU A 156 -5.55 -0.35 -25.36
CA GLU A 156 -4.59 0.48 -26.09
C GLU A 156 -3.16 -0.04 -26.06
N TYR A 157 -2.70 -0.68 -24.98
CA TYR A 157 -1.31 -1.11 -24.88
C TYR A 157 -1.00 -2.16 -25.94
N ASP A 158 0.18 -2.11 -26.54
CA ASP A 158 0.62 -3.16 -27.45
C ASP A 158 0.95 -4.46 -26.69
N GLU A 159 1.16 -5.57 -27.42
CA GLU A 159 1.50 -6.86 -26.82
C GLU A 159 2.79 -6.78 -25.97
N GLY A 160 3.76 -5.97 -26.38
CA GLY A 160 5.04 -5.80 -25.70
C GLY A 160 4.87 -5.11 -24.34
N ALA A 161 4.08 -4.04 -24.30
CA ALA A 161 3.74 -3.28 -23.11
C ALA A 161 2.91 -4.13 -22.14
N LEU A 162 1.89 -4.85 -22.61
CA LEU A 162 1.12 -5.78 -21.77
C LEU A 162 2.00 -6.89 -21.18
N ARG A 163 2.88 -7.48 -22.02
CA ARG A 163 3.84 -8.48 -21.55
C ARG A 163 4.76 -7.91 -20.48
N ARG A 164 5.24 -6.68 -20.67
CA ARG A 164 6.13 -5.99 -19.71
C ARG A 164 5.45 -5.84 -18.36
N ILE A 165 4.25 -5.26 -18.30
CA ILE A 165 3.56 -5.03 -17.02
C ILE A 165 3.21 -6.35 -16.32
N PHE A 166 2.75 -7.37 -17.05
CA PHE A 166 2.44 -8.67 -16.44
C PHE A 166 3.69 -9.36 -15.89
N HIS A 167 4.82 -9.22 -16.57
CA HIS A 167 6.08 -9.78 -16.13
C HIS A 167 6.66 -9.00 -14.93
N GLU A 168 6.77 -7.69 -15.03
CA GLU A 168 7.44 -6.84 -14.04
C GLU A 168 6.60 -6.63 -12.79
N TYR A 169 5.29 -6.38 -12.94
CA TYR A 169 4.41 -6.04 -11.83
C TYR A 169 3.60 -7.24 -11.32
N GLY A 170 3.30 -8.21 -12.18
CA GLY A 170 2.62 -9.44 -11.79
C GLY A 170 3.56 -10.59 -11.40
N GLU A 171 4.86 -10.47 -11.69
CA GLU A 171 5.82 -11.58 -11.65
C GLU A 171 5.26 -12.82 -12.41
N GLU A 172 4.52 -12.59 -13.52
CA GLU A 172 3.76 -13.62 -14.24
C GLU A 172 4.61 -14.34 -15.29
N ARG A 173 4.78 -15.66 -15.11
CA ARG A 173 5.58 -16.52 -16.00
C ARG A 173 4.95 -16.69 -17.39
N LEU A 174 3.63 -16.60 -17.47
CA LEU A 174 2.87 -16.66 -18.72
C LEU A 174 2.59 -15.28 -19.33
N ALA A 175 3.30 -14.23 -18.90
CA ALA A 175 3.07 -12.85 -19.34
C ALA A 175 2.96 -12.72 -20.86
N GLN A 176 3.89 -13.31 -21.62
CA GLN A 176 3.86 -13.28 -23.09
C GLN A 176 2.59 -13.93 -23.66
N ARG A 177 2.20 -15.08 -23.09
CA ARG A 177 1.02 -15.83 -23.54
C ARG A 177 -0.27 -15.07 -23.25
N TYR A 178 -0.40 -14.49 -22.07
CA TYR A 178 -1.57 -13.70 -21.69
C TYR A 178 -1.67 -12.41 -22.50
N ALA A 179 -0.57 -11.67 -22.67
CA ALA A 179 -0.54 -10.47 -23.50
C ALA A 179 -1.00 -10.75 -24.93
N LYS A 180 -0.45 -11.78 -25.58
CA LYS A 180 -0.86 -12.21 -26.92
C LYS A 180 -2.37 -12.52 -26.99
N ARG A 181 -2.87 -13.30 -26.03
CA ARG A 181 -4.29 -13.71 -26.01
C ARG A 181 -5.25 -12.56 -25.76
N ILE A 182 -4.85 -11.57 -24.97
CA ILE A 182 -5.62 -10.34 -24.74
C ILE A 182 -5.68 -9.51 -26.03
N VAL A 183 -4.54 -9.34 -26.73
CA VAL A 183 -4.49 -8.60 -27.99
C VAL A 183 -5.29 -9.30 -29.10
N GLU A 184 -5.28 -10.63 -29.14
CA GLU A 184 -6.12 -11.41 -30.05
C GLU A 184 -7.61 -11.22 -29.71
N ALA A 185 -8.00 -11.42 -28.45
CA ALA A 185 -9.40 -11.34 -28.01
C ALA A 185 -10.01 -9.95 -28.21
N ARG A 186 -9.24 -8.86 -27.96
CA ARG A 186 -9.76 -7.49 -28.12
C ARG A 186 -10.04 -7.09 -29.58
N ARG A 187 -9.50 -7.83 -30.55
CA ARG A 187 -9.84 -7.64 -31.98
C ARG A 187 -11.22 -8.19 -32.32
N GLU A 188 -11.70 -9.17 -31.56
CA GLU A 188 -13.01 -9.78 -31.73
C GLU A 188 -14.10 -9.01 -30.98
N ALA A 189 -13.83 -8.66 -29.71
CA ALA A 189 -14.74 -7.89 -28.88
C ALA A 189 -14.00 -7.10 -27.80
N PRO A 190 -14.46 -5.88 -27.45
CA PRO A 190 -13.87 -5.10 -26.35
C PRO A 190 -13.85 -5.85 -25.01
N ILE A 191 -12.78 -5.65 -24.23
CA ILE A 191 -12.59 -6.26 -22.91
C ILE A 191 -12.88 -5.19 -21.85
N VAL A 192 -14.17 -4.98 -21.56
CA VAL A 192 -14.64 -3.90 -20.67
C VAL A 192 -15.07 -4.40 -19.29
N ARG A 193 -15.14 -5.73 -19.08
CA ARG A 193 -15.51 -6.35 -17.80
C ARG A 193 -14.52 -7.42 -17.35
N SER A 194 -14.36 -7.53 -16.03
CA SER A 194 -13.38 -8.41 -15.37
C SER A 194 -13.63 -9.89 -15.66
N GLY A 195 -14.88 -10.33 -15.79
CA GLY A 195 -15.25 -11.71 -16.12
C GLY A 195 -14.71 -12.12 -17.49
N ARG A 196 -14.82 -11.24 -18.50
CA ARG A 196 -14.27 -11.50 -19.84
C ARG A 196 -12.75 -11.64 -19.80
N LEU A 197 -12.06 -10.78 -19.05
CA LEU A 197 -10.62 -10.88 -18.87
C LEU A 197 -10.23 -12.21 -18.18
N VAL A 198 -10.98 -12.62 -17.16
CA VAL A 198 -10.77 -13.89 -16.45
C VAL A 198 -10.94 -15.08 -17.39
N GLU A 199 -11.98 -15.11 -18.24
CA GLU A 199 -12.19 -16.15 -19.24
C GLU A 199 -10.99 -16.29 -20.20
N ILE A 200 -10.51 -15.16 -20.73
CA ILE A 200 -9.36 -15.12 -21.64
C ILE A 200 -8.12 -15.70 -20.97
N ILE A 201 -7.85 -15.28 -19.72
CA ILE A 201 -6.70 -15.77 -18.95
C ILE A 201 -6.84 -17.27 -18.68
N GLN A 202 -7.99 -17.74 -18.20
CA GLN A 202 -8.23 -19.16 -17.89
C GLN A 202 -8.07 -20.05 -19.13
N ALA A 203 -8.62 -19.63 -20.28
CA ALA A 203 -8.46 -20.34 -21.55
C ALA A 203 -6.99 -20.34 -22.06
N ALA A 204 -6.22 -19.33 -21.67
CA ALA A 204 -4.80 -19.25 -21.97
C ALA A 204 -3.95 -20.09 -20.99
N THR A 205 -4.38 -20.32 -19.76
CA THR A 205 -3.61 -21.06 -18.74
C THR A 205 -3.54 -22.56 -19.05
N PRO A 206 -2.35 -23.18 -19.15
CA PRO A 206 -2.21 -24.62 -19.27
C PRO A 206 -2.81 -25.38 -18.07
N VAL A 207 -3.54 -26.45 -18.35
CA VAL A 207 -4.25 -27.27 -17.32
C VAL A 207 -3.34 -27.69 -16.16
N ALA A 208 -2.08 -28.01 -16.44
CA ALA A 208 -1.10 -28.46 -15.44
C ALA A 208 -0.84 -27.43 -14.32
N ILE A 209 -1.03 -26.13 -14.57
CA ILE A 209 -0.77 -25.08 -13.58
C ILE A 209 -2.04 -24.39 -13.07
N GLN A 210 -3.23 -24.75 -13.59
CA GLN A 210 -4.52 -24.20 -13.13
C GLN A 210 -4.82 -24.49 -11.65
N ARG A 211 -4.14 -25.47 -11.04
CA ARG A 211 -4.34 -25.86 -9.63
C ARG A 211 -3.56 -25.00 -8.63
N ASN A 212 -2.64 -24.15 -9.08
CA ASN A 212 -1.77 -23.35 -8.22
C ASN A 212 -2.34 -21.94 -7.97
N GLY A 213 -3.55 -21.87 -7.44
CA GLY A 213 -4.27 -20.61 -7.20
C GLY A 213 -4.95 -20.03 -8.45
N HIS A 214 -5.63 -18.90 -8.30
CA HIS A 214 -6.40 -18.30 -9.39
C HIS A 214 -5.47 -17.67 -10.45
N PRO A 215 -5.56 -18.08 -11.74
CA PRO A 215 -4.58 -17.68 -12.75
C PRO A 215 -4.63 -16.18 -13.09
N ALA A 216 -5.76 -15.51 -12.88
CA ALA A 216 -5.89 -14.08 -13.13
C ALA A 216 -5.27 -13.19 -12.02
N LYS A 217 -4.93 -13.74 -10.86
CA LYS A 217 -4.49 -12.94 -9.70
C LYS A 217 -3.31 -12.02 -10.03
N ARG A 218 -2.28 -12.55 -10.71
CA ARG A 218 -1.06 -11.81 -11.08
C ARG A 218 -1.30 -10.77 -12.18
N VAL A 219 -2.23 -11.05 -13.10
CA VAL A 219 -2.62 -10.09 -14.14
C VAL A 219 -3.40 -8.92 -13.54
N PHE A 220 -4.34 -9.19 -12.64
CA PHE A 220 -5.08 -8.14 -11.92
C PHE A 220 -4.15 -7.29 -11.05
N GLN A 221 -3.20 -7.93 -10.35
CA GLN A 221 -2.15 -7.22 -9.62
C GLN A 221 -1.33 -6.30 -10.53
N ALA A 222 -0.89 -6.78 -11.69
CA ALA A 222 -0.11 -5.99 -12.63
C ALA A 222 -0.89 -4.80 -13.19
N LEU A 223 -2.16 -5.00 -13.55
CA LEU A 223 -3.04 -3.92 -14.02
C LEU A 223 -3.26 -2.89 -12.92
N ARG A 224 -3.53 -3.32 -11.69
CA ARG A 224 -3.70 -2.45 -10.54
C ARG A 224 -2.48 -1.55 -10.31
N ILE A 225 -1.29 -2.17 -10.31
CA ILE A 225 -0.01 -1.47 -10.14
C ILE A 225 0.22 -0.46 -11.27
N GLU A 226 -0.07 -0.83 -12.52
CA GLU A 226 0.08 0.06 -13.67
C GLU A 226 -0.90 1.24 -13.60
N VAL A 227 -2.19 0.99 -13.34
CA VAL A 227 -3.24 2.02 -13.23
C VAL A 227 -2.89 3.05 -12.15
N ASN A 228 -2.45 2.57 -10.98
CA ASN A 228 -2.25 3.40 -9.80
C ASN A 228 -0.79 3.81 -9.60
N GLN A 229 0.10 3.44 -10.52
CA GLN A 229 1.54 3.69 -10.49
C GLN A 229 2.22 3.27 -9.17
N GLU A 230 1.64 2.29 -8.44
CA GLU A 230 1.91 2.00 -7.02
C GLU A 230 3.41 1.90 -6.70
N LEU A 231 4.15 1.13 -7.50
CA LEU A 231 5.57 0.89 -7.24
C LEU A 231 6.42 2.13 -7.49
N SER A 232 6.12 2.89 -8.54
CA SER A 232 6.89 4.10 -8.86
C SER A 232 6.66 5.22 -7.84
N VAL A 233 5.43 5.32 -7.33
CA VAL A 233 5.07 6.23 -6.24
C VAL A 233 5.84 5.82 -4.98
N LEU A 234 5.84 4.52 -4.64
CA LEU A 234 6.57 4.02 -3.47
C LEU A 234 8.08 4.25 -3.55
N GLU A 235 8.67 4.11 -4.74
CA GLU A 235 10.10 4.38 -4.99
C GLU A 235 10.48 5.84 -4.72
N ARG A 236 9.55 6.80 -4.93
CA ARG A 236 9.76 8.22 -4.61
C ARG A 236 9.46 8.53 -3.14
N ALA A 237 8.37 7.96 -2.62
CA ALA A 237 7.84 8.31 -1.31
C ALA A 237 8.69 7.85 -0.13
N ILE A 238 9.24 6.63 -0.15
CA ILE A 238 9.99 6.11 0.99
C ILE A 238 11.27 6.94 1.25
N PRO A 239 12.11 7.25 0.24
CA PRO A 239 13.23 8.16 0.43
C PRO A 239 12.80 9.55 0.93
N ALA A 240 11.77 10.13 0.31
CA ALA A 240 11.28 11.44 0.68
C ALA A 240 10.77 11.49 2.14
N ALA A 241 10.06 10.47 2.59
CA ALA A 241 9.63 10.33 3.97
C ALA A 241 10.81 10.20 4.94
N LEU A 242 11.82 9.39 4.59
CA LEU A 242 13.04 9.25 5.41
C LEU A 242 13.74 10.60 5.63
N ASP A 243 13.78 11.47 4.62
CA ASP A 243 14.39 12.79 4.73
C ASP A 243 13.67 13.68 5.77
N ARG A 244 12.35 13.52 5.91
CA ARG A 244 11.49 14.27 6.83
C ARG A 244 11.45 13.70 8.25
N VAL A 245 11.85 12.46 8.49
CA VAL A 245 11.84 11.87 9.84
C VAL A 245 12.86 12.57 10.75
N ALA A 246 12.44 13.03 11.93
CA ALA A 246 13.28 13.65 12.96
C ALA A 246 14.30 12.67 13.55
N VAL A 247 15.38 13.16 14.17
CA VAL A 247 16.29 12.28 14.94
C VAL A 247 15.53 11.68 16.13
N GLY A 248 15.60 10.36 16.29
CA GLY A 248 14.77 9.59 17.22
C GLY A 248 13.42 9.18 16.63
N GLY A 249 13.02 9.77 15.51
CA GLY A 249 11.80 9.44 14.79
C GLY A 249 11.85 8.09 14.08
N ARG A 250 10.69 7.52 13.79
CA ARG A 250 10.55 6.17 13.26
C ARG A 250 9.67 6.10 12.01
N ILE A 251 10.08 5.26 11.08
CA ILE A 251 9.26 4.85 9.94
C ILE A 251 8.88 3.38 10.10
N VAL A 252 7.60 3.06 9.90
CA VAL A 252 7.03 1.72 9.96
C VAL A 252 6.28 1.46 8.65
N VAL A 253 6.58 0.33 8.00
CA VAL A 253 6.02 -0.01 6.68
C VAL A 253 5.53 -1.45 6.67
N GLU A 254 4.28 -1.64 6.28
CA GLU A 254 3.63 -2.92 6.03
C GLU A 254 3.54 -3.15 4.52
N ALA A 255 4.30 -4.10 3.99
CA ALA A 255 4.26 -4.47 2.58
C ALA A 255 3.56 -5.83 2.39
N TYR A 256 2.72 -5.97 1.37
CA TYR A 256 1.93 -7.19 1.15
C TYR A 256 2.38 -7.99 -0.08
N GLN A 257 3.22 -7.39 -0.93
CA GLN A 257 3.85 -8.09 -2.04
C GLN A 257 5.38 -7.96 -2.04
N SER A 258 6.02 -8.88 -2.78
CA SER A 258 7.47 -8.98 -2.95
C SER A 258 8.09 -7.72 -3.55
N LEU A 259 7.39 -7.04 -4.46
CA LEU A 259 7.88 -5.84 -5.14
C LEU A 259 7.94 -4.64 -4.19
N GLU A 260 6.87 -4.38 -3.45
CA GLU A 260 6.82 -3.35 -2.39
C GLU A 260 7.92 -3.60 -1.34
N ASP A 261 7.98 -4.81 -0.78
CA ASP A 261 8.96 -5.16 0.25
C ASP A 261 10.40 -4.94 -0.23
N ARG A 262 10.67 -5.22 -1.51
CA ARG A 262 11.99 -5.03 -2.11
C ARG A 262 12.37 -3.56 -2.22
N ILE A 263 11.43 -2.69 -2.58
CA ILE A 263 11.64 -1.23 -2.64
C ILE A 263 11.94 -0.69 -1.24
N VAL A 264 11.07 -1.00 -0.27
CA VAL A 264 11.22 -0.56 1.13
C VAL A 264 12.53 -1.08 1.71
N LYS A 265 12.83 -2.37 1.52
CA LYS A 265 14.09 -2.97 1.97
C LYS A 265 15.30 -2.21 1.42
N ARG A 266 15.33 -1.90 0.12
CA ARG A 266 16.46 -1.21 -0.51
C ARG A 266 16.63 0.19 0.06
N ALA A 267 15.55 0.96 0.20
CA ALA A 267 15.59 2.30 0.76
C ALA A 267 16.09 2.29 2.23
N LEU A 268 15.51 1.42 3.08
CA LEU A 268 15.95 1.31 4.47
C LEU A 268 17.39 0.79 4.59
N GLN A 269 17.83 -0.13 3.73
CA GLN A 269 19.22 -0.61 3.71
C GLN A 269 20.19 0.49 3.30
N ALA A 270 19.85 1.29 2.28
CA ALA A 270 20.66 2.43 1.85
C ALA A 270 20.83 3.46 2.98
N ALA A 271 19.74 3.77 3.71
CA ALA A 271 19.76 4.72 4.82
C ALA A 271 20.45 4.20 6.09
N SER A 272 20.56 2.86 6.25
CA SER A 272 21.07 2.21 7.46
C SER A 272 22.41 1.51 7.30
N SER A 273 23.06 1.66 6.15
CA SER A 273 24.36 1.06 5.86
C SER A 273 25.43 2.14 5.72
N SER A 274 26.65 1.84 6.15
CA SER A 274 27.80 2.71 5.94
C SER A 274 28.10 2.83 4.44
N THR A 275 28.43 4.04 3.99
CA THR A 275 28.94 4.29 2.63
C THR A 275 30.48 4.26 2.56
N ALA A 276 31.16 3.97 3.66
CA ALA A 276 32.62 3.95 3.72
C ALA A 276 33.20 2.83 2.85
N PRO A 277 34.22 3.11 2.01
CA PRO A 277 35.01 2.09 1.34
C PRO A 277 35.54 1.02 2.30
N ALA A 278 35.47 -0.25 1.87
CA ALA A 278 36.01 -1.36 2.64
C ALA A 278 37.53 -1.18 2.88
N GLY A 279 37.98 -1.34 4.12
CA GLY A 279 39.39 -1.25 4.50
C GLY A 279 39.86 0.13 4.98
N LEU A 280 38.96 1.10 5.12
CA LEU A 280 39.30 2.36 5.81
C LEU A 280 39.60 2.09 7.30
N PRO A 281 40.70 2.64 7.86
CA PRO A 281 41.09 2.42 9.25
C PRO A 281 40.13 3.09 10.25
N MET A 282 39.39 4.12 9.81
CA MET A 282 38.34 4.77 10.57
C MET A 282 37.24 5.25 9.62
N GLU A 283 35.98 5.01 10.00
CA GLU A 283 34.82 5.51 9.29
C GLU A 283 34.64 7.02 9.55
N LEU A 284 34.66 7.80 8.47
CA LEU A 284 34.42 9.24 8.54
C LEU A 284 32.94 9.52 8.91
N PRO A 285 32.65 10.61 9.66
CA PRO A 285 31.29 10.95 10.03
C PRO A 285 30.31 11.04 8.87
N GLU A 286 30.71 11.54 7.69
CA GLU A 286 29.85 11.60 6.51
C GLU A 286 29.41 10.21 6.00
N HIS A 287 30.16 9.16 6.30
CA HIS A 287 29.87 7.80 5.81
C HIS A 287 28.98 6.96 6.71
N ARG A 288 28.78 7.40 7.96
CA ARG A 288 27.97 6.64 8.92
C ARG A 288 26.51 6.53 8.46
N PRO A 289 25.78 5.48 8.85
CA PRO A 289 24.36 5.40 8.54
C PRO A 289 23.57 6.51 9.25
N GLU A 290 22.50 6.98 8.63
CA GLU A 290 21.57 7.95 9.23
C GLU A 290 20.46 7.28 10.03
N PHE A 291 20.16 6.04 9.68
CA PHE A 291 19.13 5.22 10.30
C PHE A 291 19.73 3.94 10.90
N ARG A 292 19.03 3.36 11.87
CA ARG A 292 19.21 1.95 12.25
C ARG A 292 17.92 1.18 12.01
N LEU A 293 18.06 -0.06 11.56
CA LEU A 293 16.93 -0.97 11.47
C LEU A 293 16.45 -1.36 12.88
N VAL A 294 15.18 -1.08 13.18
CA VAL A 294 14.52 -1.54 14.40
C VAL A 294 14.15 -3.02 14.25
N ILE A 295 13.72 -3.41 13.05
CA ILE A 295 13.48 -4.81 12.66
C ILE A 295 14.60 -5.27 11.72
N ARG A 296 15.31 -6.33 12.10
CA ARG A 296 16.28 -6.97 11.21
C ARG A 296 15.56 -7.88 10.22
N GLY A 297 15.54 -7.51 8.95
CA GLY A 297 14.82 -8.27 7.91
C GLY A 297 13.39 -7.78 7.76
N ALA A 298 12.43 -8.69 7.64
CA ALA A 298 11.01 -8.37 7.69
C ALA A 298 10.38 -9.22 8.80
N GLU A 299 9.55 -8.59 9.63
CA GLU A 299 8.73 -9.29 10.61
C GLU A 299 7.45 -9.77 9.91
N LEU A 300 7.03 -11.00 10.20
CA LEU A 300 5.83 -11.61 9.61
C LEU A 300 4.75 -11.71 10.69
N ALA A 301 3.49 -11.73 10.27
CA ALA A 301 2.39 -11.99 11.19
C ALA A 301 2.54 -13.35 11.90
N SER A 302 2.18 -13.37 13.18
CA SER A 302 2.06 -14.60 13.96
C SER A 302 0.90 -15.46 13.45
N ASP A 303 0.89 -16.75 13.79
CA ASP A 303 -0.20 -17.63 13.36
C ASP A 303 -1.54 -17.25 14.02
N GLU A 304 -1.50 -16.70 15.23
CA GLU A 304 -2.67 -16.13 15.89
C GLU A 304 -3.22 -14.91 15.15
N GLU A 305 -2.34 -13.99 14.72
CA GLU A 305 -2.75 -12.84 13.93
C GLU A 305 -3.34 -13.27 12.60
N LYS A 306 -2.72 -14.23 11.89
CA LYS A 306 -3.27 -14.76 10.62
C LYS A 306 -4.64 -15.40 10.78
N ALA A 307 -4.88 -16.07 11.91
CA ALA A 307 -6.17 -16.69 12.19
C ALA A 307 -7.26 -15.64 12.46
N ARG A 308 -6.92 -14.55 13.18
CA ARG A 308 -7.83 -13.44 13.47
C ARG A 308 -8.05 -12.54 12.24
N ASN A 309 -7.00 -12.30 11.48
CA ASN A 309 -6.98 -11.44 10.30
C ASN A 309 -6.22 -12.12 9.15
N PRO A 310 -6.91 -12.88 8.28
CA PRO A 310 -6.28 -13.55 7.14
C PRO A 310 -5.51 -12.62 6.20
N ARG A 311 -5.83 -11.32 6.19
CA ARG A 311 -5.10 -10.31 5.39
C ARG A 311 -3.71 -10.02 5.92
N ALA A 312 -3.40 -10.34 7.17
CA ALA A 312 -2.06 -10.26 7.72
C ALA A 312 -1.12 -11.36 7.17
N THR A 313 -1.64 -12.39 6.50
CA THR A 313 -0.84 -13.54 6.02
C THR A 313 0.37 -13.16 5.16
N PRO A 314 0.26 -12.27 4.16
CA PRO A 314 1.38 -11.93 3.30
C PRO A 314 2.18 -10.71 3.79
N VAL A 315 1.84 -10.14 4.95
CA VAL A 315 2.46 -8.90 5.45
C VAL A 315 3.95 -9.12 5.73
N ARG A 316 4.72 -8.10 5.38
CA ARG A 316 6.13 -7.94 5.72
C ARG A 316 6.29 -6.58 6.37
N LEU A 317 6.44 -6.59 7.68
CA LEU A 317 6.60 -5.40 8.49
C LEU A 317 8.09 -5.04 8.57
N ARG A 318 8.41 -3.78 8.29
CA ARG A 318 9.76 -3.20 8.41
C ARG A 318 9.70 -1.93 9.24
N ALA A 319 10.74 -1.67 10.02
CA ALA A 319 10.85 -0.45 10.79
C ALA A 319 12.31 0.02 10.90
N ALA A 320 12.50 1.34 10.85
CA ALA A 320 13.78 1.99 11.05
C ALA A 320 13.61 3.25 11.92
N GLU A 321 14.67 3.60 12.64
CA GLU A 321 14.74 4.78 13.48
C GLU A 321 15.89 5.67 13.02
N ARG A 322 15.67 6.97 12.90
CA ARG A 322 16.72 7.92 12.57
C ARG A 322 17.61 8.15 13.78
N ILE A 323 18.91 8.00 13.60
CA ILE A 323 19.90 8.14 14.69
C ILE A 323 20.73 9.42 14.59
N ARG A 324 20.73 10.08 13.42
CA ARG A 324 21.44 11.35 13.18
C ARG A 324 20.95 12.02 11.89
N ARG A 325 21.31 13.30 11.72
CA ARG A 325 21.22 14.02 10.44
C ARG A 325 22.49 13.83 9.62
N THR A 326 22.40 14.01 8.31
CA THR A 326 23.56 14.25 7.44
C THR A 326 24.30 15.49 7.97
N ALA A 327 25.64 15.40 8.06
CA ALA A 327 26.49 16.50 8.50
C ALA A 327 26.68 17.54 7.40
#